data_AF-A0AB74LVE2-F1
#
_entry.id   AF-A0AB74LVE2-F1
#
_cell.length_a   1.000
_cell.length_b   1.000
_cell.length_c   1.000
_cell.angle_alpha   90.00
_cell.angle_beta   90.00
_cell.angle_gamma   90.00
#
_symmetry.space_group_name_H-M   'P 1'
#
loop_
_entity.id
_entity.type
_entity.pdbx_description
1 polymer ?
#
loop_
_entity_poly.entity_id
_entity_poly.type
_entity_poly.pdbx_seq_one_letter_code
_entity_poly.pdbx_strand_id
1 'polypeptide(L)' 'MNQRERAAYNAGLRAAIHAARTTAITMETAPNSADVRNQAAVAALYAFAEGAAALALTKQNGTPCPTSSAS' A
#
# COMPACT_ATOMS: atom_id res chain seq x y z
N MET A 1 -5.97 8.54 -17.19
CA MET A 1 -5.39 9.19 -16.00
C MET A 1 -4.15 9.93 -16.43
N ASN A 2 -4.15 11.26 -16.32
CA ASN A 2 -3.01 12.09 -16.70
C ASN A 2 -1.88 11.99 -15.66
N GLN A 3 -0.69 12.49 -16.01
CA GLN A 3 0.50 12.35 -15.16
C GLN A 3 0.34 13.00 -13.78
N ARG A 4 -0.37 14.14 -13.70
CA ARG A 4 -0.64 14.86 -12.45
C ARG A 4 -1.60 14.09 -11.55
N GLU A 5 -2.67 13.54 -12.13
CA GLU A 5 -3.61 12.67 -11.43
C GLU A 5 -2.89 11.43 -10.89
N ARG A 6 -2.04 10.79 -11.70
CA ARG A 6 -1.28 9.61 -11.29
C ARG A 6 -0.30 9.93 -10.15
N ALA A 7 0.36 11.08 -10.19
CA ALA A 7 1.25 11.55 -9.14
C ALA A 7 0.49 11.81 -7.83
N ALA A 8 -0.65 12.51 -7.89
CA ALA A 8 -1.51 12.77 -6.74
C ALA A 8 -2.04 11.46 -6.13
N TYR A 9 -2.47 10.51 -6.98
CA TYR A 9 -2.92 9.18 -6.54
C TYR A 9 -1.80 8.41 -5.83
N ASN A 10 -0.60 8.37 -6.41
CA ASN A 10 0.54 7.68 -5.78
C ASN A 10 0.98 8.35 -4.47
N ALA A 11 0.89 9.68 -4.37
CA ALA A 11 1.17 10.41 -3.13
C ALA A 11 0.15 10.07 -2.04
N GLY A 12 -1.15 10.05 -2.38
CA GLY A 12 -2.21 9.63 -1.46
C GLY A 12 -2.07 8.18 -1.01
N LEU A 13 -1.70 7.28 -1.92
CA LEU A 13 -1.49 5.86 -1.61
C LEU A 13 -0.32 5.67 -0.62
N ARG A 14 0.78 6.41 -0.80
CA ARG A 14 1.91 6.39 0.15
C ARG A 14 1.52 6.93 1.52
N ALA A 15 0.75 8.01 1.57
CA ALA A 15 0.23 8.57 2.82
C ALA A 15 -0.67 7.57 3.56
N ALA A 16 -1.54 6.87 2.82
CA ALA A 16 -2.41 5.83 3.38
C ALA A 16 -1.63 4.63 3.95
N ILE A 17 -0.61 4.15 3.23
CA ILE A 17 0.29 3.08 3.70
C ILE A 17 0.98 3.49 5.00
N HIS A 18 1.50 4.72 5.05
CA HIS A 18 2.17 5.23 6.24
C HIS A 18 1.20 5.32 7.42
N ALA A 19 0.03 5.93 7.21
CA ALA A 19 -1.00 6.06 8.25
C ALA A 19 -1.43 4.69 8.79
N ALA A 20 -1.67 3.70 7.91
CA ALA A 20 -2.08 2.36 8.33
C ALA A 20 -1.03 1.68 9.23
N ARG A 21 0.26 1.77 8.85
CA ARG A 21 1.36 1.22 9.67
C ARG A 21 1.48 1.95 11.00
N THR A 22 1.42 3.28 11.01
CA THR A 22 1.46 4.06 12.26
C THR A 22 0.30 3.68 13.17
N THR A 23 -0.91 3.53 12.64
CA THR A 23 -2.07 3.09 13.43
C THR A 23 -1.89 1.68 13.99
N ALA A 24 -1.37 0.74 13.19
CA ALA A 24 -1.08 -0.61 13.65
C ALA A 24 -0.11 -0.61 14.83
N ILE A 25 1.01 0.09 14.70
CA ILE A 25 2.03 0.22 15.77
C ILE A 25 1.41 0.85 17.03
N THR A 26 0.63 1.93 16.88
CA THR A 26 -0.04 2.57 18.02
C THR A 26 -0.96 1.58 18.74
N MET A 27 -1.72 0.78 18.00
CA MET A 27 -2.60 -0.25 18.57
C MET A 27 -1.82 -1.40 19.23
N GLU A 28 -0.66 -1.78 18.70
CA GLU A 28 0.23 -2.79 19.30
C GLU A 28 0.83 -2.32 20.63
N THR A 29 1.08 -1.01 20.77
CA THR A 29 1.62 -0.40 22.01
C THR A 29 0.56 -0.05 23.06
N ALA A 30 -0.73 -0.20 22.73
CA ALA A 30 -1.82 0.10 23.65
C ALA A 30 -1.91 -0.95 24.79
N PRO A 31 -2.36 -0.56 26.00
CA PRO A 31 -2.47 -1.48 27.15
C PRO A 31 -3.46 -2.63 26.93
N ASN A 32 -4.33 -2.54 25.93
CA ASN A 32 -5.26 -3.58 25.51
C ASN A 32 -4.87 -4.26 24.19
N SER A 33 -3.59 -4.20 23.79
CA SER A 33 -3.09 -4.75 22.53
C SER A 33 -3.30 -6.27 22.38
N ALA A 34 -3.44 -6.99 23.50
CA ALA A 34 -3.72 -8.42 23.51
C ALA A 34 -5.20 -8.76 23.20
N ASP A 35 -6.10 -7.77 23.14
CA ASP A 35 -7.49 -8.00 22.73
C ASP A 35 -7.52 -8.54 21.30
N VAL A 36 -8.23 -9.66 21.10
CA VAL A 36 -8.38 -10.32 19.79
C VAL A 36 -8.86 -9.34 18.71
N ARG A 37 -9.72 -8.37 19.07
CA ARG A 37 -10.17 -7.31 18.16
C ARG A 37 -9.04 -6.37 17.74
N ASN A 38 -8.15 -6.02 18.65
CA ASN A 38 -7.00 -5.17 18.33
C ASN A 38 -6.01 -5.91 17.44
N GLN A 39 -5.74 -7.19 17.71
CA GLN A 39 -4.89 -8.02 16.85
C GLN A 39 -5.46 -8.19 15.44
N ALA A 40 -6.78 -8.41 15.31
CA ALA A 40 -7.44 -8.49 14.02
C ALA A 40 -7.36 -7.15 13.25
N ALA A 41 -7.54 -6.03 13.94
CA ALA A 41 -7.40 -4.70 13.34
C ALA A 41 -5.96 -4.41 12.89
N VAL A 42 -4.97 -4.75 13.71
CA VAL A 42 -3.54 -4.65 13.39
C VAL A 42 -3.20 -5.48 12.14
N ALA A 43 -3.64 -6.74 12.09
CA ALA A 43 -3.43 -7.61 10.93
C ALA A 43 -4.07 -7.04 9.66
N ALA A 44 -5.28 -6.50 9.75
CA ALA A 44 -5.96 -5.87 8.62
C ALA A 44 -5.23 -4.62 8.12
N LEU A 45 -4.67 -3.80 9.02
CA LEU A 45 -3.89 -2.61 8.68
C LEU A 45 -2.57 -2.97 7.98
N TYR A 46 -1.88 -4.02 8.44
CA TYR A 46 -0.70 -4.53 7.76
C TYR A 46 -1.03 -5.12 6.39
N ALA A 47 -2.07 -5.95 6.28
CA ALA A 47 -2.52 -6.51 5.00
C ALA A 47 -2.93 -5.41 4.01
N PHE A 48 -3.59 -4.35 4.48
CA PHE A 48 -3.89 -3.18 3.67
C PHE A 48 -2.63 -2.48 3.17
N ALA A 49 -1.64 -2.24 4.05
CA ALA A 49 -0.38 -1.59 3.70
C ALA A 49 0.40 -2.39 2.65
N GLU A 50 0.43 -3.72 2.76
CA GLU A 50 1.07 -4.60 1.79
C GLU A 50 0.35 -4.60 0.44
N GLY A 51 -0.98 -4.73 0.44
CA GLY A 51 -1.77 -4.69 -0.79
C GLY A 51 -1.67 -3.33 -1.51
N ALA A 52 -1.67 -2.23 -0.75
CA ALA A 52 -1.49 -0.89 -1.27
C ALA A 52 -0.08 -0.68 -1.87
N ALA A 53 0.96 -1.24 -1.22
CA ALA A 53 2.32 -1.19 -1.75
C ALA A 53 2.46 -1.99 -3.05
N ALA A 54 1.89 -3.19 -3.11
CA ALA A 54 1.86 -4.01 -4.32
C ALA A 54 1.14 -3.29 -5.47
N LEU A 55 -0.01 -2.66 -5.20
CA LEU A 55 -0.75 -1.87 -6.21
C LEU A 55 0.06 -0.68 -6.73
N ALA A 56 0.84 -0.03 -5.87
CA ALA A 56 1.73 1.06 -6.25
C ALA A 56 2.84 0.59 -7.23
N LEU A 57 3.37 -0.62 -7.01
CA LEU A 57 4.42 -1.23 -7.84
C LEU A 57 3.88 -1.75 -9.18
N THR A 58 2.70 -2.38 -9.21
CA THR A 58 2.09 -2.89 -10.46
C THR A 58 1.79 -1.76 -11.46
N LYS A 59 1.48 -0.55 -10.99
CA LYS A 59 1.30 0.63 -11.86
C LYS A 59 2.60 1.18 -12.47
N GLN A 60 3.76 0.80 -11.95
CA GLN A 60 5.07 1.23 -12.49
C GLN A 60 5.59 0.28 -13.57
N ASN A 61 5.14 -0.98 -13.58
CA ASN A 61 5.64 -2.01 -14.48
C ASN A 61 4.84 -2.10 -15.79
N GLY A 62 4.48 -0.95 -16.37
CA GLY A 62 4.06 -0.88 -17.76
C GLY A 62 5.19 -1.43 -18.63
N THR A 63 5.11 -2.71 -18.94
CA THR A 63 6.08 -3.47 -19.72
C THR A 63 6.41 -2.72 -21.00
N PRO A 64 7.69 -2.39 -21.29
CA PRO A 64 8.05 -2.01 -22.64
C PRO A 64 7.69 -3.18 -23.56
N CYS A 65 6.91 -2.88 -24.59
CA CYS A 65 6.55 -3.84 -25.64
C CYS A 65 7.84 -4.44 -26.20
N PRO A 66 8.03 -5.77 -26.25
CA PRO A 66 9.10 -6.33 -27.03
C PRO A 66 8.77 -6.07 -28.49
N THR A 67 9.42 -5.07 -29.11
CA THR A 67 9.49 -4.97 -30.56
C THR A 67 10.30 -6.15 -31.07
N SER A 68 9.62 -7.29 -31.21
CA SER A 68 10.02 -8.34 -32.12
C SER A 68 9.70 -7.84 -33.52
N SER A 69 10.70 -7.28 -34.19
CA SER A 69 10.68 -7.12 -35.63
C SER A 69 11.92 -7.79 -36.17
N ALA A 70 11.73 -9.05 -36.53
CA ALA A 70 12.55 -9.73 -37.53
C ALA A 70 12.53 -8.91 -38.83
N SER A 71 13.71 -8.69 -39.40
CA SER A 71 13.99 -8.62 -40.85
C SER A 71 15.50 -8.60 -41.04
#